data_AF-A0AAN8FKF2-F1
#
_entry.id   AF-A0AAN8FKF2-F1
#
_cell.length_a   1.000
_cell.length_b   1.000
_cell.length_c   1.000
_cell.angle_alpha   90.00
_cell.angle_beta   90.00
_cell.angle_gamma   90.00
#
_symmetry.space_group_name_H-M   'P 1'
#
loop_
_entity.id
_entity.type
_entity.pdbx_description
1 polymer ?
#
loop_
_entity_poly.entity_id
_entity_poly.type
_entity_poly.pdbx_seq_one_letter_code
_entity_poly.pdbx_strand_id
1 'polypeptide(L)'
;MNTAKRNPDICVDDLQSEFDYQSEVERQKRKRADFDDKAFSSLEKKPGRNEARAWFQDEHGRVHRQMSRMMALDAYSRHKELINLYYLSHPGATKILQRDTRKDRTDYDVLKV
;
A
#
# COMPACT_ATOMS: atom_id res chain seq x y z
N MET A 1 -23.10 -16.44 29.30
CA MET A 1 -22.77 -15.11 28.75
C MET A 1 -21.28 -14.89 28.96
N ASN A 2 -20.44 -15.19 27.96
CA ASN A 2 -18.98 -15.18 28.09
C ASN A 2 -18.44 -13.75 27.86
N THR A 3 -18.00 -13.10 28.92
CA THR A 3 -17.35 -11.78 28.87
C THR A 3 -15.89 -11.96 28.44
N ALA A 4 -15.54 -11.48 27.24
CA ALA A 4 -14.16 -11.50 26.74
C ALA A 4 -13.24 -10.70 27.69
N LYS A 5 -12.34 -11.39 28.38
CA LYS A 5 -11.27 -10.78 29.18
C LYS A 5 -10.31 -10.05 28.23
N ARG A 6 -10.35 -8.71 28.22
CA ARG A 6 -9.30 -7.90 27.59
C ARG A 6 -8.07 -7.87 28.52
N ASN A 7 -6.89 -7.94 27.92
CA ASN A 7 -5.62 -7.92 28.63
C ASN A 7 -5.44 -6.55 29.34
N PRO A 8 -5.23 -6.50 30.67
CA PRO A 8 -5.25 -5.26 31.44
C PRO A 8 -4.01 -4.36 31.25
N ASP A 9 -2.96 -4.85 30.57
CA ASP A 9 -1.65 -4.19 30.55
C ASP A 9 -1.34 -3.40 29.26
N ILE A 10 -2.35 -3.01 28.48
CA ILE A 10 -2.13 -2.05 27.38
C ILE A 10 -2.07 -0.65 28.01
N CYS A 11 -0.89 -0.27 28.47
CA CYS A 11 -0.56 1.10 28.87
C CYS A 11 -0.75 2.00 27.64
N VAL A 12 -1.84 2.78 27.63
CA VAL A 12 -2.14 3.76 26.56
C VAL A 12 -1.26 5.02 26.65
N ASP A 13 -0.36 5.07 27.63
CA ASP A 13 0.48 6.24 27.97
C ASP A 13 1.69 6.39 27.03
N ASP A 14 2.18 5.30 26.43
CA ASP A 14 3.34 5.31 25.51
C ASP A 14 3.02 5.94 24.13
N LEU A 15 1.76 6.32 23.88
CA LEU A 15 1.33 7.00 22.65
C LEU A 15 1.29 8.53 22.80
N GLN A 16 1.55 9.07 23.98
CA GLN A 16 1.64 10.50 24.20
C GLN A 16 3.07 10.98 23.89
N SER A 17 3.36 11.12 22.60
CA SER A 17 4.54 11.85 22.14
C SER A 17 4.41 13.31 22.58
N GLU A 18 5.11 13.69 23.64
CA GLU A 18 5.19 15.06 24.14
C GLU A 18 5.99 15.90 23.14
N PHE A 19 5.30 16.43 22.14
CA PHE A 19 5.91 17.19 21.07
C PHE A 19 6.21 18.60 21.57
N ASP A 20 7.48 18.98 21.61
CA ASP A 20 7.94 20.25 22.16
C ASP A 20 7.73 21.40 21.14
N TYR A 21 6.47 21.86 21.04
CA TYR A 21 5.95 22.75 19.98
C TYR A 21 6.67 24.10 19.82
N GLN A 22 7.45 24.54 20.82
CA GLN A 22 8.13 25.83 20.76
C GLN A 22 9.39 25.81 19.90
N SER A 23 10.10 24.67 19.80
CA SER A 23 11.38 24.58 19.07
C SER A 23 11.22 24.43 17.55
N GLU A 24 10.09 23.86 17.11
CA GLU A 24 9.85 23.59 15.68
C GLU A 24 9.50 24.85 14.89
N VAL A 25 8.73 25.79 15.47
CA VAL A 25 8.27 27.01 14.76
C VAL A 25 9.47 27.87 14.34
N GLU A 26 10.52 27.95 15.16
CA GLU A 26 11.75 28.69 14.84
C GLU A 26 12.61 27.96 13.80
N ARG A 27 12.77 26.63 13.91
CA ARG A 27 13.47 25.82 12.89
C ARG A 27 12.78 25.87 11.54
N GLN A 28 11.45 25.92 11.53
CA GLN A 28 10.64 25.94 10.32
C GLN A 28 10.70 27.28 9.59
N LYS A 29 10.85 28.40 10.31
CA LYS A 29 11.07 29.73 9.69
C LYS A 29 12.41 29.82 8.96
N ARG A 30 13.47 29.21 9.48
CA ARG A 30 14.81 29.26 8.85
C ARG A 30 14.95 28.35 7.63
N LYS A 31 14.27 27.20 7.60
CA LYS A 31 14.34 26.25 6.46
C LYS A 31 13.50 26.63 5.24
N ARG A 32 12.54 27.56 5.37
CA ARG A 32 11.60 27.92 4.29
C ARG A 32 12.20 28.87 3.25
N ALA A 33 13.27 29.59 3.56
CA ALA A 33 13.82 30.59 2.64
C ALA A 33 14.59 29.97 1.46
N ASP A 34 15.17 28.78 1.63
CA ASP A 34 16.19 28.27 0.70
C ASP A 34 15.64 27.21 -0.30
N PHE A 35 14.37 26.81 -0.18
CA PHE A 35 13.75 25.75 -1.00
C PHE A 35 12.70 26.25 -2.01
N ASP A 36 12.46 27.57 -2.09
CA ASP A 36 11.43 28.16 -2.94
C ASP A 36 11.87 28.46 -4.39
N ASP A 37 13.11 28.11 -4.76
CA ASP A 37 13.55 28.12 -6.16
C ASP A 37 13.00 26.91 -6.92
N LYS A 38 11.70 26.95 -7.24
CA LYS A 38 11.07 25.97 -8.13
C LYS A 38 11.51 26.22 -9.57
N ALA A 39 12.67 25.67 -9.93
CA ALA A 39 13.22 25.70 -11.29
C ALA A 39 12.39 24.93 -12.35
N PHE A 40 11.22 24.39 -11.99
CA PHE A 40 10.34 23.69 -12.92
C PHE A 40 8.93 24.29 -12.87
N SER A 41 8.66 25.16 -13.84
CA SER A 41 7.29 25.53 -14.22
C SER A 41 6.58 24.26 -14.69
N SER A 42 5.75 23.68 -13.83
CA SER A 42 4.96 22.51 -14.16
C SER A 42 3.90 22.90 -15.20
N LEU A 43 4.11 22.48 -16.44
CA LEU A 43 3.14 22.56 -17.55
C LEU A 43 1.82 21.83 -17.23
N GLU A 44 1.82 20.97 -16.21
CA GLU A 44 0.63 20.29 -15.72
C GLU A 44 -0.12 21.14 -14.69
N LYS A 45 -1.42 21.36 -14.95
CA LYS A 45 -2.32 21.96 -13.98
C LYS A 45 -2.41 21.03 -12.78
N LYS A 46 -1.92 21.50 -11.63
CA LYS A 46 -2.12 20.77 -10.37
C LYS A 46 -3.63 20.64 -10.11
N PRO A 47 -4.10 19.46 -9.68
CA PRO A 47 -5.51 19.25 -9.39
C PRO A 47 -5.97 20.24 -8.32
N GLY A 48 -7.22 20.69 -8.43
CA GLY A 48 -7.80 21.60 -7.46
C GLY A 48 -7.81 20.96 -6.06
N ARG A 49 -7.74 21.77 -4.99
CA ARG A 49 -7.75 21.26 -3.61
C ARG A 49 -8.90 20.27 -3.33
N ASN A 50 -10.08 20.53 -3.89
CA ASN A 50 -11.24 19.66 -3.70
C ASN A 50 -11.10 18.33 -4.47
N GLU A 51 -10.52 18.36 -5.67
CA GLU A 51 -10.24 17.18 -6.48
C GLU A 51 -9.16 16.31 -5.84
N ALA A 52 -8.07 16.92 -5.38
CA ALA A 52 -7.01 16.23 -4.64
C ALA A 52 -7.55 15.58 -3.34
N ARG A 53 -8.45 16.27 -2.62
CA ARG A 53 -9.11 15.73 -1.43
C ARG A 53 -10.02 14.56 -1.77
N ALA A 54 -10.82 14.66 -2.84
CA ALA A 54 -11.71 13.59 -3.27
C ALA A 54 -10.90 12.34 -3.67
N TRP A 55 -9.84 12.52 -4.46
CA TRP A 55 -8.94 11.44 -4.86
C TRP A 55 -8.31 10.76 -3.64
N PHE A 56 -7.80 11.54 -2.68
CA PHE A 56 -7.21 10.99 -1.47
C PHE A 56 -8.22 10.18 -0.65
N GLN A 57 -9.44 10.69 -0.48
CA GLN A 57 -10.48 10.00 0.30
C GLN A 57 -10.92 8.69 -0.36
N ASP A 58 -11.07 8.69 -1.69
CA ASP A 58 -11.45 7.50 -2.41
C ASP A 58 -10.37 6.41 -2.34
N GLU A 59 -9.12 6.78 -2.61
CA GLU A 59 -8.00 5.84 -2.57
C GLU A 59 -7.77 5.31 -1.14
N HIS A 60 -7.82 6.19 -0.13
CA HIS A 60 -7.73 5.77 1.26
C HIS A 60 -8.88 4.83 1.65
N GLY A 61 -10.10 5.09 1.20
CA GLY A 61 -11.25 4.21 1.40
C GLY A 61 -11.07 2.84 0.75
N ARG A 62 -10.52 2.81 -0.47
CA ARG A 62 -10.22 1.57 -1.21
C ARG A 62 -9.17 0.73 -0.46
N VAL A 63 -8.06 1.34 -0.07
CA VAL A 63 -6.99 0.69 0.69
C VAL A 63 -7.50 0.19 2.05
N HIS A 64 -8.29 0.99 2.76
CA HIS A 64 -8.83 0.61 4.05
C HIS A 64 -9.79 -0.59 3.97
N ARG A 65 -10.66 -0.63 2.95
CA ARG A 65 -11.53 -1.78 2.68
C ARG A 65 -10.72 -3.04 2.34
N GLN A 66 -9.70 -2.90 1.50
CA GLN A 66 -8.81 -4.01 1.15
C GLN A 66 -8.09 -4.56 2.39
N MET A 67 -7.54 -3.70 3.23
CA MET A 67 -6.84 -4.09 4.45
C MET A 67 -7.77 -4.76 5.44
N SER A 68 -8.97 -4.20 5.65
CA SER A 68 -10.00 -4.79 6.51
C SER A 68 -10.40 -6.19 6.06
N ARG A 69 -10.54 -6.42 4.74
CA ARG A 69 -10.81 -7.74 4.18
C ARG A 69 -9.68 -8.73 4.49
N MET A 70 -8.42 -8.33 4.32
CA MET A 70 -7.27 -9.20 4.62
C MET A 70 -7.18 -9.57 6.10
N MET A 71 -7.52 -8.63 6.99
CA MET A 71 -7.49 -8.87 8.44
C MET A 71 -8.63 -9.79 8.91
N ALA A 72 -9.74 -9.85 8.18
CA ALA A 72 -10.85 -10.77 8.44
C ALA A 72 -10.54 -12.22 8.04
N LEU A 73 -9.54 -12.45 7.18
CA LEU A 73 -9.12 -13.81 6.79
C LEU A 73 -8.35 -14.50 7.92
N ASP A 74 -8.46 -15.82 7.96
CA ASP A 74 -7.60 -16.67 8.78
C ASP A 74 -6.13 -16.54 8.33
N ALA A 75 -5.20 -16.95 9.20
CA ALA A 75 -3.77 -16.76 8.99
C ALA A 75 -3.29 -17.42 7.68
N TYR A 76 -3.80 -18.60 7.36
CA TYR A 76 -3.41 -19.33 6.16
C TYR A 76 -3.93 -18.64 4.90
N SER A 77 -5.22 -18.32 4.82
CA SER A 77 -5.77 -17.65 3.64
C SER A 77 -5.16 -16.26 3.43
N ARG A 78 -4.91 -15.51 4.51
CA ARG A 78 -4.23 -14.21 4.44
C ARG A 78 -2.83 -14.35 3.83
N HIS A 79 -2.07 -15.36 4.27
CA HIS A 79 -0.74 -15.62 3.74
C HIS A 79 -0.77 -15.97 2.24
N LYS A 80 -1.73 -16.80 1.80
CA LYS A 80 -1.91 -17.13 0.38
C LYS A 80 -2.26 -15.90 -0.46
N GLU A 81 -3.15 -15.05 0.05
CA GLU A 81 -3.55 -13.82 -0.62
C GLU A 81 -2.37 -12.84 -0.79
N LEU A 82 -1.54 -12.69 0.24
CA LEU A 82 -0.34 -11.83 0.17
C LEU A 82 0.66 -12.33 -0.88
N ILE A 83 0.87 -13.65 -0.95
CA ILE A 83 1.73 -14.25 -1.98
C ILE A 83 1.16 -13.97 -3.37
N ASN A 84 -0.14 -14.19 -3.57
CA ASN A 84 -0.79 -13.97 -4.86
C ASN A 84 -0.67 -12.51 -5.30
N LEU A 85 -0.95 -11.57 -4.39
CA LEU A 85 -0.83 -10.13 -4.64
C LEU A 85 0.58 -9.77 -5.10
N TYR A 86 1.62 -10.27 -4.40
CA TYR A 86 3.01 -10.01 -4.77
C TYR A 86 3.33 -10.47 -6.19
N TYR A 87 2.98 -11.72 -6.53
CA TYR A 87 3.27 -12.28 -7.85
C TYR A 87 2.51 -11.61 -8.99
N LEU A 88 1.31 -11.07 -8.73
CA LEU A 88 0.48 -10.39 -9.72
C LEU A 88 0.85 -8.92 -9.91
N SER A 89 1.30 -8.22 -8.86
CA SER A 89 1.63 -6.80 -8.94
C SER A 89 3.07 -6.51 -9.36
N HIS A 90 4.01 -7.43 -9.10
CA HIS A 90 5.42 -7.19 -9.38
C HIS A 90 5.78 -7.64 -10.80
N PRO A 91 6.23 -6.71 -11.68
CA PRO A 91 6.58 -7.07 -13.05
C PRO A 91 7.72 -8.09 -13.08
N GLY A 92 7.53 -9.19 -13.82
CA GLY A 92 8.51 -10.27 -13.94
C GLY A 92 8.44 -11.35 -12.87
N ALA A 93 7.64 -11.18 -11.81
CA ALA A 93 7.46 -12.21 -10.78
C ALA A 93 6.75 -13.47 -11.31
N THR A 94 5.92 -13.33 -12.35
CA THR A 94 5.17 -14.44 -12.97
C THR A 94 6.04 -15.40 -13.79
N LYS A 95 7.33 -15.11 -14.02
CA LYS A 95 8.25 -16.00 -14.75
C LYS A 95 8.37 -17.37 -14.11
N ILE A 96 8.31 -17.44 -12.77
CA ILE A 96 8.34 -18.72 -12.05
C ILE A 96 7.07 -19.55 -12.24
N LEU A 97 5.95 -18.90 -12.59
CA LEU A 97 4.66 -19.55 -12.84
C LEU A 97 4.54 -20.01 -14.30
N GLN A 98 5.51 -19.66 -15.17
CA GLN A 98 5.49 -20.05 -16.56
C GLN A 98 5.75 -21.55 -16.68
N ARG A 99 4.78 -22.27 -17.25
CA ARG A 99 4.92 -23.70 -17.53
C ARG A 99 5.98 -23.94 -18.60
N ASP A 100 6.70 -25.05 -18.50
CA ASP A 100 7.59 -25.51 -19.56
C ASP A 100 6.76 -26.07 -20.72
N THR A 101 6.85 -25.45 -21.90
CA THR A 101 6.12 -25.86 -23.10
C THR A 101 6.95 -26.69 -24.07
N ARG A 102 8.21 -27.02 -23.73
CA ARG A 102 9.15 -27.71 -24.64
C ARG A 102 8.71 -29.11 -25.05
N LYS A 103 7.85 -29.75 -24.26
CA LYS A 103 7.33 -31.10 -24.49
C LYS A 103 5.83 -31.12 -24.75
N ASP A 104 5.22 -29.96 -24.95
CA ASP A 104 3.81 -29.89 -25.30
C ASP A 104 3.61 -30.48 -26.68
N ARG A 105 2.74 -31.49 -26.75
CA ARG A 105 2.28 -32.04 -28.02
C ARG A 105 1.09 -31.20 -28.47
N THR A 106 1.19 -30.63 -29.67
CA THR A 106 0.07 -29.91 -30.28
C THR A 106 -0.70 -30.82 -31.22
N ASP A 107 -1.96 -30.48 -31.51
CA ASP A 107 -2.79 -31.24 -32.45
C ASP A 107 -2.11 -31.38 -33.84
N TYR A 108 -1.28 -30.41 -34.21
CA TYR A 108 -0.46 -30.46 -35.42
C TYR A 108 0.60 -31.58 -35.40
N ASP A 109 1.23 -31.84 -34.24
CA ASP A 109 2.18 -32.93 -34.05
C ASP A 109 1.50 -34.31 -34.07
N VAL A 110 0.19 -34.36 -33.84
CA VAL A 110 -0.62 -35.58 -33.92
C VAL A 110 -1.05 -35.86 -35.36
N LEU A 111 -1.23 -34.83 -36.19
CA LEU A 111 -1.63 -34.95 -37.60
C LEU A 111 -0.46 -35.24 -38.55
N LYS A 112 0.78 -34.91 -38.17
CA LYS A 112 1.99 -35.39 -38.84
C LYS A 112 2.29 -36.83 -38.40
N VAL A 113 1.46 -37.78 -38.84
CA VAL A 113 1.76 -39.23 -38.82
C VAL A 113 2.45 -39.62 -40.11
#